data_AF-A0A358A862-F1
#
_entry.id   AF-A0A358A862-F1
#
_cell.length_a   1.000
_cell.length_b   1.000
_cell.length_c   1.000
_cell.angle_alpha   90.00
_cell.angle_beta   90.00
_cell.angle_gamma   90.00
#
_symmetry.space_group_name_H-M   'P 1'
#
loop_
_entity.id
_entity.type
_entity.pdbx_description
1 polymer ?
#
loop_
_entity_poly.entity_id
_entity_poly.type
_entity_poly.pdbx_seq_one_letter_code
_entity_poly.pdbx_strand_id
1 'polypeptide(L)' 'MKPSELRALTVEELKQKEQDTRKELFNLRFRLATGEVENPKRINALRKDIAKILTITSEKSPHQAGSSEAKKVKS' A
#
# COMPACT_ATOMS: atom_id res chain seq x y z
N MET A 1 9.77 1.74 5.52
CA MET A 1 10.25 2.08 4.17
C MET A 1 10.79 3.51 4.07
N LYS A 2 11.85 3.76 3.27
CA LYS A 2 12.39 5.10 3.02
C LYS A 2 11.68 5.78 1.84
N PRO A 3 11.35 7.08 1.91
CA PRO A 3 10.69 7.78 0.81
C PRO A 3 11.50 7.85 -0.48
N SER A 4 12.84 7.93 -0.40
CA SER A 4 13.71 8.02 -1.59
C SER A 4 13.62 6.77 -2.47
N GLU A 5 13.56 5.59 -1.85
CA GLU A 5 13.40 4.31 -2.54
C GLU A 5 12.05 4.21 -3.26
N LEU A 6 10.99 4.79 -2.68
CA LEU A 6 9.66 4.82 -3.28
C LEU A 6 9.59 5.76 -4.49
N ARG A 7 10.28 6.91 -4.45
CA ARG A 7 10.31 7.85 -5.57
C ARG A 7 11.03 7.29 -6.80
N ALA A 8 11.96 6.35 -6.61
CA ALA A 8 12.67 5.70 -7.70
C ALA A 8 11.81 4.70 -8.50
N LEU A 9 10.70 4.22 -7.94
CA LEU A 9 9.84 3.20 -8.55
C LEU A 9 8.85 3.81 -9.55
N THR A 10 8.39 3.03 -10.52
CA THR A 10 7.31 3.44 -11.42
C THR A 10 5.95 3.46 -10.70
N VAL A 11 4.93 4.09 -11.31
CA VAL A 11 3.57 4.13 -10.74
C VAL A 11 2.98 2.72 -10.62
N GLU A 12 3.28 1.83 -11.57
CA GLU A 12 2.83 0.44 -11.56
C GLU A 12 3.51 -0.35 -10.42
N GLU A 13 4.82 -0.19 -10.25
CA GLU A 13 5.56 -0.78 -9.14
C GLU A 13 5.09 -0.29 -7.78
N LEU A 14 4.73 1.00 -7.67
CA LEU A 14 4.14 1.58 -6.47
C LEU A 14 2.79 0.95 -6.15
N LYS A 15 1.92 0.78 -7.15
CA LYS A 15 0.64 0.07 -6.98
C LYS A 15 0.83 -1.38 -6.56
N GLN A 16 1.80 -2.08 -7.15
CA GLN A 16 2.10 -3.47 -6.78
C GLN A 16 2.59 -3.55 -5.32
N LYS A 17 3.55 -2.70 -4.93
CA LYS A 17 4.03 -2.62 -3.54
C LYS A 17 2.92 -2.26 -2.57
N GLU A 18 2.00 -1.38 -2.95
CA GLU A 18 0.84 -1.05 -2.13
C GLU A 18 -0.01 -2.29 -1.85
N GLN A 19 -0.33 -3.07 -2.88
CA GLN A 19 -1.12 -4.29 -2.75
C GLN A 19 -0.43 -5.31 -1.84
N ASP A 20 0.87 -5.50 -2.03
CA ASP A 20 1.64 -6.46 -1.23
C ASP A 20 1.74 -6.02 0.24
N THR A 21 1.94 -4.72 0.48
CA THR A 21 1.94 -4.16 1.84
C THR A 21 0.56 -4.29 2.51
N ARG A 22 -0.54 -4.12 1.75
CA ARG A 22 -1.90 -4.34 2.24
C ARG A 22 -2.17 -5.81 2.59
N LYS A 23 -1.68 -6.76 1.78
CA LYS A 23 -1.78 -8.21 2.08
C LYS A 23 -1.01 -8.56 3.35
N GLU A 24 0.21 -8.04 3.52
CA GLU A 24 0.99 -8.25 4.75
C GLU A 24 0.25 -7.70 5.97
N LEU A 25 -0.31 -6.48 5.86
CA LEU A 25 -1.11 -5.88 6.91
C LEU A 25 -2.34 -6.72 7.27
N PHE A 26 -3.05 -7.26 6.27
CA PHE A 26 -4.19 -8.15 6.50
C PHE A 26 -3.79 -9.40 7.27
N ASN A 27 -2.71 -10.07 6.85
CA ASN A 27 -2.19 -11.27 7.51
C ASN A 27 -1.79 -10.97 8.96
N LEU A 28 -1.15 -9.83 9.23
CA LEU A 28 -0.79 -9.45 10.60
C LEU A 28 -2.00 -9.09 11.46
N ARG A 29 -3.05 -8.48 10.89
CA ARG A 29 -4.30 -8.22 11.62
C ARG A 29 -5.03 -9.52 11.93
N PHE A 30 -4.99 -10.49 11.03
CA PHE A 30 -5.53 -11.82 11.27
C PHE A 30 -4.79 -12.52 12.42
N ARG A 31 -3.44 -12.54 12.37
CA ARG A 31 -2.62 -13.09 13.47
C ARG A 31 -2.81 -12.35 14.80
N LEU A 32 -3.02 -11.05 14.76
CA LEU A 32 -3.33 -10.25 15.95
C LEU A 32 -4.68 -10.70 16.55
N ALA A 33 -5.68 -10.98 15.71
CA ALA A 33 -6.98 -11.46 16.16
C ALA A 33 -6.92 -12.89 16.73
N THR A 34 -6.03 -13.76 16.21
CA THR A 34 -5.80 -15.10 16.77
C THR A 34 -4.88 -15.11 18.00
N GLY A 35 -4.27 -13.97 18.33
CA GLY A 35 -3.34 -13.85 19.47
C GLY A 35 -1.92 -14.33 19.19
N GLU A 36 -1.60 -14.69 17.94
CA GLU A 36 -0.31 -15.26 17.53
C GLU A 36 0.65 -14.22 16.93
N VAL A 37 0.40 -12.93 17.15
CA VAL A 37 1.24 -11.87 16.57
C VAL A 37 2.46 -11.59 17.44
N GLU A 38 3.64 -11.93 16.92
CA GLU A 38 4.90 -11.66 17.62
C GLU A 38 5.27 -10.17 17.62
N ASN A 39 4.88 -9.43 16.56
CA ASN A 39 5.29 -8.03 16.38
C ASN A 39 4.12 -7.11 16.00
N PRO A 40 3.32 -6.65 16.97
CA PRO A 40 2.23 -5.70 16.73
C PRO A 40 2.71 -4.33 16.24
N LYS A 41 3.97 -3.93 16.53
CA LYS A 41 4.54 -2.66 16.03
C LYS A 41 4.65 -2.65 14.50
N ARG A 42 4.81 -3.81 13.87
CA ARG A 42 4.86 -3.97 12.41
C ARG A 42 3.58 -3.49 11.74
N ILE A 43 2.41 -3.70 12.35
CA ILE A 43 1.10 -3.23 11.84
C ILE A 43 1.13 -1.71 11.65
N ASN A 44 1.61 -0.96 12.66
CA ASN A 44 1.73 0.49 12.58
C ASN A 44 2.76 0.94 11.54
N ALA A 45 3.87 0.20 11.40
CA ALA A 45 4.87 0.49 10.36
C ALA A 45 4.30 0.29 8.95
N LEU A 46 3.58 -0.80 8.70
CA LEU A 46 2.95 -1.07 7.41
C LEU A 46 1.88 -0.04 7.05
N ARG A 47 1.07 0.41 8.02
CA ARG A 47 0.11 1.51 7.80
C ARG A 47 0.81 2.79 7.35
N LYS A 48 1.94 3.14 7.98
CA LYS A 48 2.75 4.31 7.58
C LYS A 48 3.37 4.12 6.21
N ASP A 49 3.82 2.91 5.88
CA ASP A 49 4.42 2.62 4.58
C ASP A 49 3.38 2.68 3.45
N ILE A 50 2.15 2.19 3.65
CA ILE A 50 1.03 2.39 2.72
C ILE A 50 0.75 3.88 2.50
N ALA A 51 0.69 4.66 3.58
CA ALA A 51 0.44 6.11 3.48
C ALA A 51 1.51 6.80 2.62
N LYS A 52 2.81 6.49 2.81
CA LYS A 52 3.89 7.04 1.99
C LYS A 52 3.78 6.64 0.52
N ILE A 53 3.43 5.38 0.24
CA ILE A 53 3.23 4.90 -1.13
C ILE A 53 2.12 5.70 -1.81
N LEU A 54 0.97 5.86 -1.14
CA LEU A 54 -0.16 6.63 -1.67
C LEU A 54 0.21 8.09 -1.93
N THR A 55 0.92 8.73 -1.00
CA THR A 55 1.40 10.11 -1.17
C THR A 55 2.28 10.24 -2.41
N ILE A 56 3.28 9.37 -2.57
CA ILE A 56 4.21 9.43 -3.70
C ILE A 56 3.52 9.09 -5.02
N THR A 57 2.58 8.13 -5.02
CA THR A 57 1.76 7.83 -6.20
C THR A 57 0.92 9.04 -6.61
N SER A 58 0.36 9.77 -5.64
CA SER A 58 -0.37 11.01 -5.88
C SER A 58 0.53 12.14 -6.39
N GLU A 59 1.73 12.29 -5.84
CA GLU A 59 2.73 13.26 -6.32
C GLU A 59 3.14 12.98 -7.78
N LYS A 60 3.27 11.70 -8.15
CA LYS A 60 3.59 11.28 -9.53
C LYS A 60 2.42 11.40 -10.51
N SER A 61 1.19 11.44 -10.00
CA SER A 61 -0.03 11.56 -10.80
C SER A 61 -0.78 12.83 -10.42
N PRO A 62 -0.27 14.04 -10.76
CA PRO A 62 -0.85 15.31 -10.33
C PRO A 62 -2.27 15.60 -10.86
N HIS A 63 -2.94 14.64 -11.53
CA HIS A 63 -4.21 14.87 -12.21
C HIS A 63 -5.19 13.69 -12.28
N GLN A 64 -4.99 12.58 -11.54
CA GLN A 64 -5.98 11.49 -11.50
C GLN A 64 -6.81 11.48 -10.21
N ALA A 65 -7.46 12.59 -9.91
CA ALA A 65 -8.68 12.56 -9.11
C ALA A 65 -9.84 12.12 -10.03
N GLY A 66 -10.04 10.81 -10.22
CA GLY A 66 -11.33 10.29 -10.71
C GLY A 66 -11.38 9.21 -11.81
N SER A 67 -10.31 8.47 -12.17
CA SER A 67 -10.37 7.58 -13.35
C SER A 67 -9.96 6.11 -13.17
N SER A 68 -10.05 5.54 -11.96
CA SER A 68 -9.81 4.10 -11.76
C SER A 68 -10.98 3.34 -11.13
N GLU A 69 -12.21 3.72 -11.45
CA GLU A 69 -13.42 2.93 -11.15
C GLU A 69 -14.12 2.38 -12.41
N ALA A 70 -13.54 2.58 -13.62
CA ALA A 70 -14.19 2.25 -14.89
C ALA A 70 -13.59 1.06 -15.68
N LYS A 71 -12.84 0.14 -15.04
CA LYS A 71 -12.33 -1.07 -15.74
C LYS A 71 -12.68 -2.41 -15.10
N LYS A 72 -13.82 -2.48 -14.40
CA LYS A 72 -14.48 -3.75 -14.07
C LYS A 72 -15.91 -3.80 -14.62
N VAL A 73 -16.06 -3.50 -15.90
CA VAL A 73 -17.23 -3.90 -16.69
C VAL A 73 -16.69 -4.49 -17.99
N LYS A 74 -17.14 -5.71 -18.32
CA LYS A 74 -16.77 -6.60 -19.44
C LYS A 74 -15.61 -7.57 -19.15
N SER A 75 -15.95 -8.73 -18.61
CA SER A 75 -16.30 -9.91 -19.41
C SER A 75 -17.18 -10.85 -18.60
#